data_AF-J7QJC2-F1
#
_entry.id   AF-J7QJC2-F1
#
_cell.length_a   1.000
_cell.length_b   1.000
_cell.length_c   1.000
_cell.angle_alpha   90.00
_cell.angle_beta   90.00
_cell.angle_gamma   90.00
#
_symmetry.space_group_name_H-M   'P 1'
#
loop_
_entity.id
_entity.type
_entity.pdbx_description
1 polymer ?
#
loop_
_entity_poly.entity_id
_entity_poly.type
_entity_poly.pdbx_seq_one_letter_code
_entity_poly.pdbx_strand_id
1 'polypeptide(L)'
;MSVDEKTIGALREALDDEYKARATYQSVIDRFGPVRPFVNIIEAEERHANALLRLFERFGIEPPKDRWAGLVPAPSSLAEACEAGVEAEIENAAMYARLLAQVSDARVRDVLTRLQQASQQRHLPAFRRCAERRCGV
;
A
#
# COMPACT_ATOMS: atom_id res chain seq x y z
N MET A 1 22.44 -16.12 -8.41
CA MET A 1 21.49 -16.89 -7.58
C MET A 1 20.10 -16.66 -8.16
N SER A 2 19.38 -17.71 -8.53
CA SER A 2 17.97 -17.58 -8.94
C SER A 2 17.13 -17.21 -7.72
N VAL A 3 16.28 -16.19 -7.85
CA VAL A 3 15.29 -15.84 -6.82
C VAL A 3 14.22 -16.94 -6.74
N ASP A 4 13.81 -17.32 -5.55
CA ASP A 4 12.80 -18.38 -5.36
C ASP A 4 11.38 -17.89 -5.66
N GLU A 5 10.49 -18.82 -6.02
CA GLU A 5 9.12 -18.51 -6.41
C GLU A 5 8.30 -17.81 -5.32
N LYS A 6 8.57 -18.11 -4.03
CA LYS A 6 7.87 -17.44 -2.93
C LYS A 6 8.28 -15.98 -2.83
N THR A 7 9.57 -15.68 -2.99
CA THR A 7 10.06 -14.30 -3.06
C THR A 7 9.46 -13.55 -4.25
N ILE A 8 9.42 -14.17 -5.44
CA ILE A 8 8.77 -13.55 -6.62
C ILE A 8 7.30 -13.27 -6.34
N GLY A 9 6.57 -14.26 -5.81
CA GLY A 9 5.15 -14.13 -5.45
C GLY A 9 4.91 -13.00 -4.47
N ALA A 10 5.71 -12.93 -3.40
CA ALA A 10 5.62 -11.89 -2.39
C ALA A 10 5.87 -10.48 -2.97
N LEU A 11 6.86 -10.32 -3.84
CA LEU A 11 7.13 -9.03 -4.48
C LEU A 11 6.00 -8.59 -5.40
N ARG A 12 5.43 -9.53 -6.17
CA ARG A 12 4.29 -9.25 -7.06
C ARG A 12 3.06 -8.85 -6.28
N GLU A 13 2.77 -9.57 -5.20
CA GLU A 13 1.63 -9.30 -4.34
C GLU A 13 1.77 -7.93 -3.66
N ALA A 14 2.93 -7.65 -3.04
CA ALA A 14 3.19 -6.37 -2.41
C ALA A 14 3.07 -5.21 -3.42
N LEU A 15 3.64 -5.34 -4.63
CA LEU A 15 3.60 -4.26 -5.61
C LEU A 15 2.20 -4.02 -6.17
N ASP A 16 1.40 -5.07 -6.40
CA ASP A 16 -0.01 -4.93 -6.80
C ASP A 16 -0.83 -4.21 -5.72
N ASP A 17 -0.55 -4.48 -4.44
CA ASP A 17 -1.22 -3.80 -3.32
C ASP A 17 -0.84 -2.32 -3.23
N GLU A 18 0.45 -1.96 -3.37
CA GLU A 18 0.89 -0.55 -3.40
C GLU A 18 0.26 0.21 -4.58
N TYR A 19 0.10 -0.42 -5.75
CA TYR A 19 -0.63 0.16 -6.89
C TYR A 19 -2.11 0.36 -6.59
N LYS A 20 -2.76 -0.63 -5.96
CA LYS A 20 -4.16 -0.53 -5.56
C LYS A 20 -4.37 0.59 -4.55
N ALA A 21 -3.52 0.71 -3.53
CA ALA A 21 -3.57 1.76 -2.52
C ALA A 21 -3.41 3.15 -3.15
N ARG A 22 -2.38 3.33 -3.99
CA ARG A 22 -2.16 4.58 -4.74
C ARG A 22 -3.37 4.96 -5.58
N ALA A 23 -3.93 4.04 -6.37
CA ALA A 23 -5.10 4.31 -7.21
C ALA A 23 -6.35 4.64 -6.37
N THR A 24 -6.52 3.97 -5.23
CA THR A 24 -7.62 4.25 -4.28
C THR A 24 -7.51 5.66 -3.71
N TYR A 25 -6.32 6.08 -3.27
CA TYR A 25 -6.15 7.41 -2.71
C TYR A 25 -6.23 8.51 -3.79
N GLN A 26 -5.77 8.22 -5.00
CA GLN A 26 -5.94 9.12 -6.13
C GLN A 26 -7.42 9.35 -6.43
N SER A 27 -8.25 8.30 -6.46
CA SER A 27 -9.68 8.45 -6.76
C SER A 27 -10.41 9.29 -5.69
N VAL A 28 -10.02 9.16 -4.42
CA VAL A 28 -10.52 10.02 -3.34
C VAL A 28 -10.09 11.48 -3.55
N ILE A 29 -8.82 11.72 -3.89
CA ILE A 29 -8.30 13.07 -4.15
C ILE A 29 -8.99 13.70 -5.36
N ASP A 30 -9.22 12.94 -6.43
CA ASP A 30 -9.88 13.43 -7.64
C ASP A 30 -11.34 13.83 -7.34
N ARG A 31 -12.04 13.07 -6.50
CA ARG A 31 -13.45 13.33 -6.16
C ARG A 31 -13.62 14.44 -5.12
N PHE A 32 -12.81 14.44 -4.07
CA PHE A 32 -13.04 15.28 -2.88
C PHE A 32 -11.98 16.40 -2.72
N GLY A 33 -11.03 16.49 -3.64
CA GLY A 33 -9.91 17.40 -3.58
C GLY A 33 -8.78 16.91 -2.67
N PRO A 34 -7.73 17.73 -2.49
CA PRO A 34 -6.52 17.36 -1.77
C PRO A 34 -6.74 17.31 -0.24
N VAL A 35 -7.45 16.28 0.23
CA VAL A 35 -7.81 16.09 1.63
C VAL A 35 -6.83 15.18 2.38
N ARG A 36 -6.58 15.51 3.65
CA ARG A 36 -5.82 14.62 4.55
C ARG A 36 -6.69 13.43 4.99
N PRO A 37 -6.10 12.23 5.17
CA PRO A 37 -4.67 11.94 5.05
C PRO A 37 -4.22 11.54 3.63
N PHE A 38 -5.15 11.35 2.69
CA PHE A 38 -4.92 10.82 1.34
C PHE A 38 -3.76 11.50 0.59
N VAL A 39 -3.71 12.84 0.60
CA VAL A 39 -2.64 13.59 -0.10
C VAL A 39 -1.23 13.30 0.40
N ASN A 40 -1.07 12.97 1.68
CA ASN A 40 0.24 12.68 2.24
C ASN A 40 0.61 11.20 2.04
N ILE A 41 -0.40 10.32 2.06
CA ILE A 41 -0.20 8.88 2.00
C ILE A 41 0.03 8.43 0.55
N ILE A 42 -0.62 9.03 -0.44
CA ILE A 42 -0.40 8.69 -1.85
C ILE A 42 1.08 8.83 -2.27
N GLU A 43 1.78 9.86 -1.79
CA GLU A 43 3.22 10.03 -2.02
C GLU A 43 4.04 8.95 -1.32
N ALA A 44 3.58 8.42 -0.19
CA ALA A 44 4.22 7.30 0.49
C ALA A 44 4.07 6.01 -0.32
N GLU A 45 2.88 5.72 -0.85
CA GLU A 45 2.64 4.51 -1.66
C GLU A 45 3.44 4.54 -2.96
N GLU A 46 3.63 5.71 -3.57
CA GLU A 46 4.53 5.82 -4.72
C GLU A 46 5.98 5.48 -4.35
N ARG A 47 6.46 5.92 -3.17
CA ARG A 47 7.79 5.56 -2.70
C ARG A 47 7.90 4.08 -2.35
N HIS A 48 6.85 3.47 -1.83
CA HIS A 48 6.77 2.03 -1.55
C HIS A 48 6.84 1.20 -2.83
N ALA A 49 6.01 1.52 -3.83
CA ALA A 49 6.04 0.89 -5.15
C ALA A 49 7.44 1.00 -5.78
N ASN A 50 8.06 2.18 -5.72
CA ASN A 50 9.42 2.39 -6.21
C ASN A 50 10.48 1.57 -5.45
N ALA A 51 10.30 1.34 -4.15
CA ALA A 51 11.19 0.49 -3.36
C ALA A 51 11.08 -0.99 -3.77
N LEU A 52 9.88 -1.46 -4.08
CA LEU A 52 9.62 -2.80 -4.58
C LEU A 52 10.18 -2.97 -6.00
N LEU A 53 9.96 -2.00 -6.90
CA LEU A 53 10.50 -2.01 -8.27
C LEU A 53 12.03 -2.16 -8.31
N ARG A 54 12.76 -1.52 -7.39
CA ARG A 54 14.22 -1.72 -7.24
C ARG A 54 14.60 -3.15 -6.86
N LEU A 55 13.73 -3.89 -6.18
CA LEU A 55 13.96 -5.32 -5.92
C LEU A 55 13.72 -6.17 -7.18
N PHE A 56 12.71 -5.82 -7.99
CA PHE A 56 12.51 -6.46 -9.30
C PHE A 56 13.74 -6.29 -10.20
N GLU A 57 14.27 -5.06 -10.30
CA GLU A 57 15.51 -4.74 -11.02
C GLU A 57 16.69 -5.56 -10.50
N ARG A 58 16.88 -5.62 -9.17
CA ARG A 58 17.98 -6.40 -8.54
C ARG A 58 17.96 -7.87 -8.96
N PHE A 59 16.78 -8.46 -9.07
CA PHE A 59 16.61 -9.86 -9.42
C PHE A 59 16.48 -10.12 -10.93
N GLY A 60 16.42 -9.07 -11.77
CA GLY A 60 16.22 -9.20 -13.20
C GLY A 60 14.87 -9.82 -13.58
N ILE A 61 13.83 -9.56 -12.79
CA ILE A 61 12.47 -10.07 -13.01
C ILE A 61 11.53 -8.95 -13.44
N GLU A 62 10.61 -9.25 -14.35
CA GLU A 62 9.62 -8.28 -14.82
C GLU A 62 8.55 -8.02 -13.74
N PRO A 63 8.29 -6.75 -13.37
CA PRO A 63 7.21 -6.41 -12.45
C PRO A 63 5.82 -6.57 -13.10
N PRO A 64 4.77 -6.84 -12.31
CA PRO A 64 3.40 -6.75 -12.78
C PRO A 64 3.10 -5.32 -13.25
N LYS A 65 2.29 -5.20 -14.30
CA LYS A 65 1.77 -3.89 -14.73
C LYS A 65 0.77 -3.35 -13.72
N ASP A 66 0.77 -2.04 -13.51
CA ASP A 66 -0.31 -1.37 -12.78
C ASP A 66 -1.61 -1.49 -13.57
N ARG A 67 -2.59 -2.19 -12.97
CA ARG A 67 -3.94 -2.43 -13.51
C ARG A 67 -5.01 -1.62 -12.78
N TRP A 68 -4.65 -0.78 -11.82
CA TRP A 68 -5.57 -0.08 -10.93
C TRP A 68 -5.74 1.39 -11.30
N ALA A 69 -4.71 1.99 -11.92
CA ALA A 69 -4.73 3.39 -12.35
C ALA A 69 -6.01 3.75 -13.14
N GLY A 70 -6.80 4.69 -12.60
CA GLY A 70 -8.04 5.16 -13.21
C GLY A 70 -9.23 4.19 -13.17
N LEU A 71 -9.08 3.03 -12.52
CA LEU A 71 -10.09 1.97 -12.49
C LEU A 71 -10.73 1.76 -11.11
N VAL A 72 -10.18 2.37 -10.06
CA VAL A 72 -10.75 2.29 -8.70
C VAL A 72 -11.81 3.38 -8.53
N PRO A 73 -13.10 3.04 -8.31
CA PRO A 73 -14.13 4.03 -8.05
C PRO A 73 -13.91 4.71 -6.69
N ALA A 74 -14.17 6.02 -6.64
CA ALA A 74 -14.09 6.76 -5.39
C ALA A 74 -15.29 6.44 -4.48
N PRO A 75 -15.07 6.26 -3.16
CA PRO A 75 -16.13 6.09 -2.16
C PRO A 75 -17.19 7.20 -2.22
N SER A 76 -18.39 6.94 -1.69
CA SER A 76 -19.52 7.87 -1.77
C SER A 76 -19.34 9.12 -0.91
N SER A 77 -18.54 9.01 0.16
CA SER A 77 -18.26 10.10 1.10
C SER A 77 -16.82 10.03 1.64
N LEU A 78 -16.37 11.13 2.25
CA LEU A 78 -15.08 11.18 2.94
C LEU A 78 -15.06 10.36 4.23
N ALA A 79 -16.21 10.11 4.86
CA ALA A 79 -16.30 9.23 6.03
C ALA A 79 -16.02 7.79 5.61
N GLU A 80 -16.75 7.31 4.60
CA GLU A 80 -16.55 5.97 4.01
C GLU A 80 -15.12 5.81 3.47
N ALA A 81 -14.56 6.82 2.81
CA ALA A 81 -13.17 6.77 2.34
C ALA A 81 -12.16 6.59 3.49
N CYS A 82 -12.40 7.23 4.64
CA CYS A 82 -11.51 7.11 5.79
C CYS A 82 -11.68 5.78 6.53
N GLU A 83 -12.89 5.24 6.59
CA GLU A 83 -13.16 3.89 7.11
C GLU A 83 -12.52 2.81 6.23
N ALA A 84 -12.73 2.88 4.91
CA ALA A 84 -12.09 1.99 3.94
C ALA A 84 -10.56 2.08 4.00
N GLY A 85 -10.02 3.28 4.25
CA GLY A 85 -8.59 3.45 4.52
C GLY A 85 -8.11 2.71 5.77
N VAL A 86 -8.88 2.73 6.87
CA VAL A 86 -8.53 1.95 8.08
C VAL A 86 -8.52 0.45 7.78
N GLU A 87 -9.52 -0.05 7.08
CA GLU A 87 -9.61 -1.47 6.70
C GLU A 87 -8.45 -1.88 5.79
N ALA A 88 -8.16 -1.09 4.76
CA ALA A 88 -7.04 -1.32 3.85
C ALA A 88 -5.70 -1.41 4.58
N GLU A 89 -5.43 -0.55 5.57
CA GLU A 89 -4.19 -0.62 6.34
C GLU A 89 -4.10 -1.83 7.28
N ILE A 90 -5.24 -2.33 7.78
CA ILE A 90 -5.28 -3.57 8.58
C ILE A 90 -5.00 -4.78 7.68
N GLU A 91 -5.60 -4.81 6.49
CA GLU A 91 -5.36 -5.85 5.48
C GLU A 91 -3.90 -5.84 5.00
N ASN A 92 -3.35 -4.66 4.70
CA ASN A 92 -1.95 -4.46 4.30
C ASN A 92 -0.98 -4.96 5.38
N ALA A 93 -1.23 -4.62 6.65
CA ALA A 93 -0.44 -5.10 7.77
C ALA A 93 -0.42 -6.63 7.87
N ALA A 94 -1.58 -7.27 7.69
CA ALA A 94 -1.73 -8.73 7.69
C ALA A 94 -1.05 -9.39 6.49
N MET A 95 -1.17 -8.78 5.30
CA MET A 95 -0.47 -9.19 4.08
C MET A 95 1.04 -9.19 4.33
N TYR A 96 1.63 -8.08 4.77
CA TYR A 96 3.07 -8.01 5.00
C TYR A 96 3.56 -9.01 6.05
N ALA A 97 2.79 -9.28 7.11
CA ALA A 97 3.13 -10.31 8.09
C ALA A 97 3.21 -11.70 7.43
N ARG A 98 2.22 -12.03 6.58
CA ARG A 98 2.22 -13.28 5.80
C ARG A 98 3.38 -13.34 4.80
N LEU A 99 3.68 -12.25 4.10
CA LEU A 99 4.78 -12.21 3.12
C LEU A 99 6.15 -12.35 3.81
N LEU A 100 6.36 -11.68 4.94
CA LEU A 100 7.59 -11.78 5.74
C LEU A 100 7.83 -13.20 6.28
N ALA A 101 6.80 -14.01 6.47
CA ALA A 101 6.95 -15.41 6.87
C ALA A 101 7.43 -16.31 5.70
N GLN A 102 7.30 -15.85 4.45
CA GLN A 102 7.61 -16.64 3.25
C GLN A 102 8.97 -16.31 2.64
N VAL A 103 9.47 -15.09 2.85
CA VAL A 103 10.70 -14.60 2.23
C VAL A 103 11.91 -14.76 3.15
N SER A 104 13.01 -15.29 2.60
CA SER A 104 14.29 -15.47 3.29
C SER A 104 15.36 -14.44 2.89
N ASP A 105 15.29 -13.83 1.69
CA ASP A 105 16.26 -12.81 1.26
C ASP A 105 16.23 -11.60 2.19
N ALA A 106 17.37 -11.31 2.83
CA ALA A 106 17.48 -10.27 3.85
C ALA A 106 17.12 -8.88 3.33
N ARG A 107 17.50 -8.55 2.08
CA ARG A 107 17.20 -7.24 1.49
C ARG A 107 15.71 -7.10 1.23
N VAL A 108 15.04 -8.15 0.77
CA VAL A 108 13.59 -8.14 0.57
C VAL A 108 12.88 -8.00 1.91
N ARG A 109 13.26 -8.80 2.91
CA ARG A 109 12.69 -8.71 4.27
C ARG A 109 12.83 -7.32 4.86
N ASP A 110 13.97 -6.67 4.69
CA ASP A 110 14.23 -5.30 5.14
C ASP A 110 13.29 -4.28 4.48
N VAL A 111 13.01 -4.42 3.18
CA VAL A 111 12.07 -3.53 2.48
C VAL A 111 10.65 -3.79 2.96
N LEU A 112 10.19 -5.05 2.94
CA LEU A 112 8.83 -5.41 3.39
C LEU A 112 8.57 -4.98 4.83
N THR A 113 9.54 -5.14 5.73
CA THR A 113 9.44 -4.67 7.13
C THR A 113 9.27 -3.16 7.21
N ARG A 114 10.01 -2.38 6.42
CA ARG A 114 9.89 -0.91 6.41
C ARG A 114 8.53 -0.46 5.89
N LEU A 115 8.01 -1.10 4.85
CA LEU A 115 6.69 -0.80 4.28
C LEU A 115 5.59 -1.12 5.29
N GLN A 116 5.63 -2.31 5.92
CA GLN A 116 4.71 -2.68 6.99
C GLN A 116 4.73 -1.67 8.16
N GLN A 117 5.92 -1.25 8.60
CA GLN A 117 6.06 -0.26 9.66
C GLN A 117 5.47 1.10 9.28
N ALA A 118 5.65 1.54 8.03
CA ALA A 118 5.06 2.77 7.53
C ALA A 118 3.52 2.71 7.56
N SER A 119 2.93 1.63 7.04
CA SER A 119 1.50 1.36 7.11
C SER A 119 0.99 1.39 8.56
N GLN A 120 1.55 0.55 9.43
CA GLN A 120 1.06 0.36 10.80
C GLN A 120 1.27 1.59 11.70
N GLN A 121 2.41 2.26 11.59
CA GLN A 121 2.79 3.31 12.54
C GLN A 121 2.45 4.71 12.04
N ARG A 122 2.17 4.88 10.74
CA ARG A 122 1.90 6.19 10.14
C ARG A 122 0.54 6.24 9.47
N HIS A 123 0.26 5.33 8.55
CA HIS A 123 -0.94 5.40 7.74
C HIS A 123 -2.19 5.01 8.55
N LEU A 124 -2.18 3.85 9.21
CA LEU A 124 -3.30 3.37 10.02
C LEU A 124 -3.73 4.39 11.10
N PRO A 125 -2.84 4.99 11.91
CA PRO A 125 -3.23 6.03 12.84
C PRO A 125 -3.78 7.29 12.16
N ALA A 126 -3.29 7.63 10.96
CA ALA A 126 -3.79 8.78 10.22
C ALA A 126 -5.21 8.55 9.69
N PHE A 127 -5.51 7.35 9.18
CA PHE A 127 -6.86 6.97 8.76
C PHE A 127 -7.82 6.85 9.94
N ARG A 128 -7.40 6.25 11.08
CA ARG A 128 -8.22 6.22 12.30
C ARG A 128 -8.64 7.60 12.76
N ARG A 129 -7.69 8.54 12.87
CA ARG A 129 -8.00 9.96 13.18
C ARG A 129 -8.86 10.63 12.11
N CYS A 130 -8.80 10.18 10.86
CA CYS A 130 -9.68 10.69 9.82
C CYS A 130 -11.12 10.21 10.04
N ALA A 131 -11.32 8.91 10.25
CA ALA A 131 -12.61 8.30 10.50
C ALA A 131 -13.24 8.90 11.77
N GLU A 132 -12.51 8.96 12.89
CA GLU A 132 -12.99 9.55 14.16
C GLU A 132 -13.54 10.96 13.98
N ARG A 133 -12.81 11.84 13.26
CA ARG A 133 -13.23 13.22 13.02
C ARG A 133 -14.44 13.37 12.11
N ARG A 134 -14.74 12.35 11.29
CA ARG A 134 -15.83 12.38 10.29
C ARG A 134 -17.06 11.58 10.73
N CYS A 135 -16.89 10.64 11.65
CA CYS A 135 -17.97 9.83 12.20
C CYS A 135 -18.52 10.38 13.53
N GLY A 136 -17.88 11.41 14.12
CA GLY A 136 -18.47 12.25 15.16
C GLY A 136 -18.99 11.49 16.37
N VAL A 137 -18.08 10.93 17.18
CA VAL A 137 -18.35 10.67 18.61
C VAL A 137 -17.72 11.79 19.42
#